data_AF-A0A8N4L3L8-F1
#
_entry.id   AF-A0A8N4L3L8-F1
#
_cell.length_a   1.000
_cell.length_b   1.000
_cell.length_c   1.000
_cell.angle_alpha   90.00
_cell.angle_beta   90.00
_cell.angle_gamma   90.00
#
_symmetry.space_group_name_H-M   'P 1'
#
loop_
_entity.id
_entity.type
_entity.pdbx_description
1 polymer ?
#
loop_
_entity_poly.entity_id
_entity_poly.type
_entity_poly.pdbx_seq_one_letter_code
_entity_poly.pdbx_strand_id
1 'polypeptide(L)'
;MLQTIAADSFADAKHLQFLELDNNRLNWSSSESCDVLAGMSSLTTLILQNNTLQHICEPLLAPNDTTSNLHMLDLQYNKFTHLSAPLLRKLNSSELPKQLFLSHNPWTCDCDAQALHSFVKSNRARLPDVLHVRCDDAELAPLVELSYNDFCLPDLGVNAKYVLGLISLSALSLMLIISALCYYKYKLQLQVWLYAHQLCLCCISEAELDRERKYDAFISYAHQDEHFVEHELVPGLEQGTPAFKVCIHVRDWLAGAFITEQIIDSVEQSRRTIIVLSENFIASHWARMEFRMAHQSALNEGRSRIILVIYGDLVNIELLDQELRTYLKMNTYLKWGEPWFWEKLRYAMPHPTRFWARAARVGEADEIPLQDWTPSA
;
A
#
# COMPACT_ATOMS: atom_id res chain seq x y z
N MET A 1 18.98 -0.64 -58.76
CA MET A 1 19.36 -1.73 -57.84
C MET A 1 18.19 -2.71 -57.81
N LEU A 2 18.46 -3.97 -58.11
CA LEU A 2 17.45 -5.04 -58.16
C LEU A 2 16.89 -5.28 -56.76
N GLN A 3 15.57 -5.43 -56.63
CA GLN A 3 14.90 -5.75 -55.37
C GLN A 3 14.37 -7.18 -55.35
N THR A 4 13.94 -7.68 -56.51
CA THR A 4 13.40 -9.02 -56.70
C THR A 4 13.91 -9.58 -58.02
N ILE A 5 13.98 -10.90 -58.10
CA ILE A 5 14.21 -11.66 -59.34
C ILE A 5 13.02 -12.60 -59.45
N ALA A 6 12.43 -12.72 -60.65
CA ALA A 6 11.29 -13.62 -60.84
C ALA A 6 11.73 -15.07 -60.64
N ALA A 7 10.85 -15.90 -60.07
CA ALA A 7 11.06 -17.34 -60.03
C ALA A 7 11.38 -17.86 -61.45
N ASP A 8 12.21 -18.91 -61.54
CA ASP A 8 12.62 -19.55 -62.80
C ASP A 8 13.43 -18.70 -63.78
N SER A 9 13.83 -17.48 -63.40
CA SER A 9 14.68 -16.61 -64.27
C SER A 9 15.97 -17.29 -64.74
N PHE A 10 16.44 -18.29 -63.98
CA PHE A 10 17.65 -19.07 -64.27
C PHE A 10 17.37 -20.56 -64.51
N ALA A 11 16.11 -20.98 -64.72
CA ALA A 11 15.74 -22.38 -64.84
C ALA A 11 16.49 -23.13 -65.98
N ASP A 12 16.80 -22.44 -67.08
CA ASP A 12 17.53 -22.99 -68.21
C ASP A 12 19.07 -22.81 -68.12
N ALA A 13 19.57 -22.13 -67.09
CA ALA A 13 20.98 -21.78 -66.93
C ALA A 13 21.83 -22.92 -66.32
N LYS A 14 21.69 -24.13 -66.86
CA LYS A 14 22.29 -25.36 -66.30
C LYS A 14 23.81 -25.39 -66.28
N HIS A 15 24.46 -24.58 -67.12
CA HIS A 15 25.92 -24.47 -67.25
C HIS A 15 26.51 -23.27 -66.49
N LEU A 16 25.68 -22.46 -65.82
CA LEU A 16 26.15 -21.30 -65.09
C LEU A 16 27.01 -21.74 -63.90
N GLN A 17 28.26 -21.29 -63.86
CA GLN A 17 29.22 -21.61 -62.79
C GLN A 17 29.39 -20.45 -61.81
N PHE A 18 29.32 -19.21 -62.31
CA PHE A 18 29.55 -18.00 -61.54
C PHE A 18 28.31 -17.11 -61.63
N LEU A 19 27.73 -16.76 -60.48
CA LEU A 19 26.60 -15.85 -60.38
C LEU A 19 26.92 -14.76 -59.34
N GLU A 20 26.93 -13.52 -59.80
CA GLU A 20 27.21 -12.35 -58.98
C GLU A 20 25.98 -11.45 -58.97
N LEU A 21 25.44 -11.24 -57.77
CA LEU A 21 24.21 -10.48 -57.49
C LEU A 21 24.44 -9.45 -56.38
N ASP A 22 25.69 -9.06 -56.17
CA ASP A 22 26.10 -8.13 -55.14
C ASP A 22 25.61 -6.70 -55.37
N ASN A 23 25.70 -5.85 -54.33
CA ASN A 23 25.36 -4.42 -54.42
C ASN A 23 23.92 -4.17 -54.93
N ASN A 24 22.97 -4.98 -54.48
CA ASN A 24 21.56 -4.86 -54.82
C ASN A 24 20.71 -4.64 -53.56
N ARG A 25 19.39 -4.81 -53.67
CA ARG A 25 18.45 -4.74 -52.53
C ARG A 25 17.60 -6.02 -52.48
N LEU A 26 18.22 -7.15 -52.79
CA LEU A 26 17.53 -8.44 -52.80
C LEU A 26 17.08 -8.79 -51.38
N ASN A 27 15.84 -9.26 -51.27
CA ASN A 27 15.27 -9.80 -50.04
C ASN A 27 14.43 -11.04 -50.37
N TRP A 28 14.91 -12.22 -50.01
CA TRP A 28 14.23 -13.49 -50.24
C TRP A 28 13.40 -13.91 -49.03
N SER A 29 12.36 -13.11 -48.73
CA SER A 29 11.49 -13.32 -47.56
C SER A 29 10.40 -14.37 -47.77
N SER A 30 10.20 -14.88 -48.99
CA SER A 30 9.18 -15.88 -49.33
C SER A 30 9.82 -17.09 -50.02
N SER A 31 9.19 -18.26 -49.91
CA SER A 31 9.64 -19.49 -50.60
C SER A 31 9.69 -19.33 -52.12
N GLU A 32 8.76 -18.56 -52.70
CA GLU A 32 8.74 -18.27 -54.15
C GLU A 32 9.95 -17.45 -54.62
N SER A 33 10.53 -16.64 -53.73
CA SER A 33 11.78 -15.93 -54.02
C SER A 33 13.02 -16.83 -53.97
N CYS A 34 12.90 -18.01 -53.36
CA CYS A 34 13.98 -19.00 -53.30
C CYS A 34 14.07 -19.88 -54.54
N ASP A 35 13.00 -19.97 -55.33
CA ASP A 35 12.96 -20.72 -56.59
C ASP A 35 13.73 -20.02 -57.71
N VAL A 36 14.18 -18.77 -57.49
CA VAL A 36 15.15 -18.08 -58.37
C VAL A 36 16.40 -18.92 -58.60
N LEU A 37 16.80 -19.72 -57.59
CA LEU A 37 18.01 -20.54 -57.67
C LEU A 37 17.77 -21.94 -58.25
N ALA A 38 16.54 -22.23 -58.71
CA ALA A 38 16.17 -23.49 -59.34
C ALA A 38 16.93 -23.72 -60.67
N GLY A 39 17.30 -24.97 -60.96
CA GLY A 39 17.92 -25.39 -62.23
C GLY A 39 19.44 -25.16 -62.39
N MET A 40 20.12 -24.45 -61.48
CA MET A 40 21.54 -24.06 -61.64
C MET A 40 22.56 -25.12 -61.18
N SER A 41 22.38 -26.37 -61.57
CA SER A 41 23.19 -27.53 -61.12
C SER A 41 24.74 -27.41 -61.25
N SER A 42 25.26 -26.56 -62.13
CA SER A 42 26.71 -26.35 -62.32
C SER A 42 27.30 -25.20 -61.48
N LEU A 43 26.50 -24.52 -60.65
CA LEU A 43 26.94 -23.32 -59.94
C LEU A 43 28.04 -23.65 -58.92
N THR A 44 29.18 -22.95 -59.04
CA THR A 44 30.35 -23.10 -58.17
C THR A 44 30.58 -21.88 -57.28
N THR A 45 30.23 -20.69 -57.76
CA THR A 45 30.42 -19.44 -57.02
C THR A 45 29.15 -18.61 -57.05
N LEU A 46 28.65 -18.26 -55.86
CA LEU A 46 27.50 -17.38 -55.68
C LEU A 46 27.89 -16.21 -54.78
N ILE A 47 27.81 -14.99 -55.32
CA ILE A 47 28.12 -13.75 -54.60
C ILE A 47 26.83 -12.98 -54.36
N LEU A 48 26.45 -12.82 -53.10
CA LEU A 48 25.24 -12.11 -52.66
C LEU A 48 25.55 -10.97 -51.68
N GLN A 49 26.80 -10.53 -51.61
CA GLN A 49 27.23 -9.50 -50.68
C GLN A 49 26.50 -8.15 -50.90
N ASN A 50 26.37 -7.36 -49.85
CA ASN A 50 25.75 -6.03 -49.90
C ASN A 50 24.31 -6.05 -50.47
N ASN A 51 23.45 -6.86 -49.84
CA ASN A 51 22.03 -6.97 -50.11
C ASN A 51 21.22 -6.82 -48.80
N THR A 52 19.93 -7.14 -48.80
CA THR A 52 19.05 -7.06 -47.63
C THR A 52 18.51 -8.42 -47.19
N LEU A 53 19.29 -9.49 -47.41
CA LEU A 53 18.88 -10.86 -47.09
C LEU A 53 18.87 -11.09 -45.58
N GLN A 54 17.82 -11.76 -45.09
CA GLN A 54 17.66 -12.18 -43.70
C GLN A 54 17.64 -13.71 -43.53
N HIS A 55 17.37 -14.44 -44.62
CA HIS A 55 17.22 -15.89 -44.63
C HIS A 55 18.00 -16.50 -45.80
N ILE A 56 18.65 -17.64 -45.54
CA ILE A 56 19.27 -18.44 -46.59
C ILE A 56 18.20 -19.39 -47.09
N CYS A 57 17.96 -19.38 -48.40
CA CYS A 57 17.03 -20.29 -49.04
C CYS A 57 17.44 -21.74 -48.80
N GLU A 58 16.59 -22.53 -48.14
CA GLU A 58 16.84 -23.96 -47.94
C GLU A 58 17.08 -24.75 -49.24
N PRO A 59 16.44 -24.43 -50.39
CA PRO A 59 16.75 -25.06 -51.68
C PRO A 59 18.21 -24.88 -52.15
N LEU A 60 18.92 -23.83 -51.70
CA LEU A 60 20.37 -23.64 -51.95
C LEU A 60 21.22 -24.76 -51.31
N LEU A 61 20.63 -25.56 -50.42
CA LEU A 61 21.32 -26.59 -49.62
C LEU A 61 20.61 -27.93 -49.71
N ALA A 62 19.68 -28.08 -50.66
CA ALA A 62 19.00 -29.33 -50.92
C ALA A 62 19.93 -30.26 -51.74
N PRO A 63 20.07 -31.54 -51.34
CA PRO A 63 21.00 -32.47 -51.99
C PRO A 63 20.64 -32.84 -53.43
N ASN A 64 19.45 -32.47 -53.93
CA ASN A 64 18.86 -33.09 -55.11
C ASN A 64 18.55 -32.20 -56.32
N ASP A 65 18.91 -30.91 -56.42
CA ASP A 65 18.64 -30.24 -57.71
C ASP A 65 19.47 -29.02 -58.16
N THR A 66 20.17 -28.27 -57.28
CA THR A 66 20.55 -26.90 -57.69
C THR A 66 21.96 -26.43 -57.39
N THR A 67 22.64 -26.90 -56.34
CA THR A 67 23.91 -26.28 -55.89
C THR A 67 24.88 -27.28 -55.27
N SER A 68 24.76 -28.56 -55.64
CA SER A 68 25.66 -29.64 -55.16
C SER A 68 27.14 -29.40 -55.49
N ASN A 69 27.45 -28.46 -56.38
CA ASN A 69 28.80 -28.09 -56.78
C ASN A 69 29.25 -26.74 -56.22
N LEU A 70 28.51 -26.14 -55.30
CA LEU A 70 28.80 -24.80 -54.79
C LEU A 70 30.08 -24.81 -53.95
N HIS A 71 31.13 -24.15 -54.43
CA HIS A 71 32.43 -24.04 -53.78
C HIS A 71 32.52 -22.79 -52.90
N MET A 72 31.99 -21.67 -53.38
CA MET A 72 32.07 -20.37 -52.71
C MET A 72 30.69 -19.74 -52.59
N LEU A 73 30.35 -19.29 -51.38
CA LEU A 73 29.15 -18.54 -51.08
C LEU A 73 29.51 -17.29 -50.27
N ASP A 74 29.24 -16.12 -50.84
CA ASP A 74 29.48 -14.84 -50.16
C ASP A 74 28.16 -14.18 -49.72
N LEU A 75 27.97 -14.05 -48.40
CA LEU A 75 26.80 -13.46 -47.76
C LEU A 75 27.13 -12.21 -46.93
N GLN A 76 28.30 -11.61 -47.15
CA GLN A 76 28.74 -10.44 -46.37
C GLN A 76 27.81 -9.24 -46.54
N TYR A 77 27.79 -8.32 -45.57
CA TYR A 77 27.02 -7.06 -45.67
C TYR A 77 25.53 -7.27 -45.97
N ASN A 78 24.88 -8.21 -45.28
CA ASN A 78 23.45 -8.47 -45.36
C ASN A 78 22.77 -8.16 -44.02
N LYS A 79 21.60 -8.75 -43.75
CA LYS A 79 20.79 -8.55 -42.54
C LYS A 79 20.52 -9.86 -41.80
N PHE A 80 21.44 -10.82 -41.88
CA PHE A 80 21.33 -12.07 -41.13
C PHE A 80 21.52 -11.83 -39.63
N THR A 81 20.52 -12.23 -38.84
CA THR A 81 20.58 -12.17 -37.37
C THR A 81 20.83 -13.55 -36.76
N HIS A 82 20.20 -14.58 -37.31
CA HIS A 82 20.37 -15.98 -36.90
C HIS A 82 20.45 -16.91 -38.11
N LEU A 83 21.14 -18.04 -37.95
CA LEU A 83 21.03 -19.19 -38.84
C LEU A 83 20.43 -20.36 -38.05
N SER A 84 19.37 -20.97 -38.60
CA SER A 84 18.67 -22.04 -37.90
C SER A 84 19.57 -23.28 -37.73
N ALA A 85 19.44 -23.98 -36.60
CA ALA A 85 20.21 -25.19 -36.35
C ALA A 85 20.05 -26.27 -37.45
N PRO A 86 18.87 -26.50 -38.05
CA PRO A 86 18.73 -27.43 -39.17
C PRO A 86 19.56 -27.04 -40.39
N LEU A 87 19.60 -25.75 -40.73
CA LEU A 87 20.37 -25.22 -41.86
C LEU A 87 21.87 -25.42 -41.64
N LEU A 88 22.37 -25.08 -40.46
CA LEU A 88 23.78 -25.24 -40.09
C LEU A 88 24.20 -26.71 -40.07
N ARG A 89 23.31 -27.62 -39.64
CA ARG A 89 23.56 -29.07 -39.73
C ARG A 89 23.69 -29.52 -41.18
N LYS A 90 22.82 -29.05 -42.09
CA LYS A 90 22.90 -29.36 -43.53
C LYS A 90 24.21 -28.84 -44.16
N LEU A 91 24.63 -27.62 -43.82
CA LEU A 91 25.90 -27.01 -44.25
C LEU A 91 27.13 -27.77 -43.74
N ASN A 92 27.02 -28.33 -42.53
CA ASN A 92 28.08 -29.13 -41.93
C ASN A 92 28.16 -30.54 -42.55
N SER A 93 27.01 -31.21 -42.75
CA SER A 93 26.96 -32.57 -43.31
C SER A 93 27.32 -32.64 -44.79
N SER A 94 27.03 -31.58 -45.55
CA SER A 94 27.27 -31.58 -46.99
C SER A 94 28.73 -31.23 -47.35
N GLU A 95 29.53 -30.79 -46.37
CA GLU A 95 30.89 -30.22 -46.53
C GLU A 95 31.00 -29.05 -47.54
N LEU A 96 29.86 -28.56 -48.01
CA LEU A 96 29.69 -27.50 -48.99
C LEU A 96 28.90 -26.34 -48.37
N PRO A 97 29.18 -25.09 -48.78
CA PRO A 97 30.28 -24.68 -49.66
C PRO A 97 31.65 -24.82 -48.97
N LYS A 98 32.73 -24.91 -49.75
CA LYS A 98 34.12 -25.00 -49.24
C LYS A 98 34.58 -23.68 -48.61
N GLN A 99 34.12 -22.57 -49.17
CA GLN A 99 34.35 -21.21 -48.67
C GLN A 99 33.00 -20.52 -48.46
N LEU A 100 32.80 -20.03 -47.24
CA LEU A 100 31.62 -19.30 -46.83
C LEU A 100 32.06 -17.97 -46.23
N PHE A 101 31.40 -16.88 -46.61
CA PHE A 101 31.65 -15.57 -46.02
C PHE A 101 30.39 -15.06 -45.32
N LEU A 102 30.52 -14.68 -44.06
CA LEU A 102 29.40 -14.34 -43.15
C LEU A 102 29.59 -13.01 -42.41
N SER A 103 30.73 -12.35 -42.56
CA SER A 103 31.07 -11.14 -41.84
C SER A 103 30.15 -9.97 -42.20
N HIS A 104 30.17 -8.93 -41.36
CA HIS A 104 29.36 -7.72 -41.57
C HIS A 104 27.85 -8.00 -41.68
N ASN A 105 27.36 -8.93 -40.85
CA ASN A 105 25.94 -9.17 -40.62
C ASN A 105 25.61 -8.92 -39.14
N PRO A 106 24.40 -8.45 -38.81
CA PRO A 106 23.99 -8.14 -37.44
C PRO A 106 23.68 -9.40 -36.63
N TRP A 107 24.68 -10.26 -36.41
CA TRP A 107 24.51 -11.53 -35.71
C TRP A 107 24.06 -11.30 -34.26
N THR A 108 22.91 -11.87 -33.90
CA THR A 108 22.42 -11.84 -32.53
C THR A 108 23.11 -12.95 -31.73
N CYS A 109 23.76 -12.58 -30.62
CA CYS A 109 24.49 -13.49 -29.76
C CYS A 109 23.72 -13.72 -28.45
N ASP A 110 22.69 -14.55 -28.53
CA ASP A 110 21.89 -15.03 -27.41
C ASP A 110 22.09 -16.54 -27.21
N CYS A 111 21.28 -17.16 -26.35
CA CYS A 111 21.34 -18.60 -26.13
C CYS A 111 20.94 -19.43 -27.36
N ASP A 112 20.18 -18.88 -28.31
CA ASP A 112 19.81 -19.57 -29.55
C ASP A 112 20.94 -19.57 -30.58
N ALA A 113 21.93 -18.67 -30.44
CA ALA A 113 23.13 -18.61 -31.28
C ALA A 113 24.12 -19.78 -31.07
N GLN A 114 23.85 -20.72 -30.15
CA GLN A 114 24.74 -21.85 -29.85
C GLN A 114 25.15 -22.65 -31.09
N ALA A 115 24.19 -22.92 -31.98
CA ALA A 115 24.43 -23.70 -33.19
C ALA A 115 25.38 -22.98 -34.15
N LEU A 116 25.19 -21.66 -34.33
CA LEU A 116 26.04 -20.82 -35.17
C LEU A 116 27.45 -20.71 -34.59
N HIS A 117 27.55 -20.48 -33.29
CA HIS A 117 28.83 -20.42 -32.57
C HIS A 117 29.64 -21.72 -32.73
N SER A 118 28.99 -22.86 -32.52
CA SER A 118 29.60 -24.18 -32.70
C SER A 118 30.03 -24.40 -34.15
N PHE A 119 29.18 -24.03 -35.11
CA PHE A 119 29.48 -24.14 -36.53
C PHE A 119 30.71 -23.32 -36.93
N VAL A 120 30.78 -22.05 -36.52
CA VAL A 120 31.90 -21.14 -36.79
C VAL A 120 33.21 -21.65 -36.19
N LYS A 121 33.16 -22.18 -34.96
CA LYS A 121 34.34 -22.79 -34.31
C LYS A 121 34.83 -24.05 -35.02
N SER A 122 33.92 -24.96 -35.36
CA SER A 122 34.26 -26.23 -36.01
C SER A 122 34.69 -26.06 -37.49
N ASN A 123 34.23 -25.01 -38.17
CA ASN A 123 34.46 -24.80 -39.60
C ASN A 123 35.40 -23.61 -39.89
N ARG A 124 36.33 -23.28 -38.98
CA ARG A 124 37.24 -22.11 -39.10
C ARG A 124 38.00 -22.07 -40.44
N ALA A 125 38.40 -23.22 -40.99
CA ALA A 125 39.12 -23.30 -42.26
C ALA A 125 38.23 -22.99 -43.49
N ARG A 126 36.91 -23.13 -43.38
CA ARG A 126 35.93 -22.85 -44.44
C ARG A 126 35.43 -21.39 -44.42
N LEU A 127 35.81 -20.61 -43.42
CA LEU A 127 35.38 -19.23 -43.19
C LEU A 127 36.60 -18.30 -43.27
N PRO A 128 36.99 -17.82 -44.46
CA PRO A 128 38.15 -16.94 -44.61
C PRO A 128 38.03 -15.63 -43.81
N ASP A 129 36.80 -15.16 -43.60
CA ASP A 129 36.45 -13.91 -42.90
C ASP A 129 36.06 -14.13 -41.42
N VAL A 130 36.37 -15.31 -40.85
CA VAL A 130 35.94 -15.71 -39.50
C VAL A 130 36.24 -14.69 -38.40
N LEU A 131 37.34 -13.94 -38.51
CA LEU A 131 37.74 -12.91 -37.53
C LEU A 131 36.85 -11.65 -37.57
N HIS A 132 36.07 -11.48 -38.62
CA HIS A 132 35.14 -10.36 -38.81
C HIS A 132 33.67 -10.79 -38.64
N VAL A 133 33.41 -12.05 -38.30
CA VAL A 133 32.09 -12.53 -37.88
C VAL A 133 31.92 -12.17 -36.41
N ARG A 134 31.18 -11.09 -36.14
CA ARG A 134 30.98 -10.53 -34.79
C ARG A 134 29.51 -10.42 -34.47
N CYS A 135 29.19 -10.37 -33.18
CA CYS A 135 27.87 -10.01 -32.71
C CYS A 135 27.55 -8.55 -33.10
N ASP A 136 26.27 -8.24 -33.28
CA ASP A 136 25.80 -6.88 -33.55
C ASP A 136 26.11 -5.92 -32.39
N ASP A 137 26.15 -6.46 -31.18
CA ASP A 137 26.68 -5.76 -30.00
C ASP A 137 28.22 -5.64 -30.13
N ALA A 138 28.64 -4.52 -30.70
CA ALA A 138 29.98 -4.26 -31.24
C ALA A 138 31.13 -4.35 -30.23
N GLU A 139 30.83 -4.47 -28.93
CA GLU A 139 31.81 -4.60 -27.86
C GLU A 139 32.37 -6.02 -27.71
N LEU A 140 31.73 -7.03 -28.31
CA LEU A 140 32.15 -8.43 -28.20
C LEU A 140 33.28 -8.78 -29.19
N ALA A 141 34.16 -9.67 -28.76
CA ALA A 141 35.20 -10.30 -29.58
C ALA A 141 34.59 -11.05 -30.78
N PRO A 142 35.38 -11.41 -31.82
CA PRO A 142 34.90 -12.27 -32.90
C PRO A 142 34.21 -13.54 -32.37
N LEU A 143 33.16 -13.99 -33.03
CA LEU A 143 32.32 -15.11 -32.56
C LEU A 143 33.14 -16.41 -32.34
N VAL A 144 34.22 -16.59 -33.11
CA VAL A 144 35.15 -17.72 -32.97
C VAL A 144 35.96 -17.69 -31.67
N GLU A 145 36.19 -16.51 -31.09
CA GLU A 145 36.98 -16.32 -29.86
C GLU A 145 36.11 -16.36 -28.60
N LEU A 146 34.84 -16.00 -28.71
CA LEU A 146 33.89 -16.06 -27.60
C LEU A 146 33.66 -17.49 -27.10
N SER A 147 33.38 -17.65 -25.82
CA SER A 147 32.78 -18.85 -25.22
C SER A 147 31.25 -18.76 -25.26
N TYR A 148 30.56 -19.90 -25.27
CA TYR A 148 29.09 -19.93 -25.23
C TYR A 148 28.54 -19.18 -24.01
N ASN A 149 29.22 -19.29 -22.87
CA ASN A 149 28.83 -18.64 -21.63
C ASN A 149 29.10 -17.12 -21.61
N ASP A 150 29.88 -16.60 -22.56
CA ASP A 150 30.20 -15.16 -22.61
C ASP A 150 29.00 -14.35 -23.11
N PHE A 151 28.12 -14.97 -23.90
CA PHE A 151 26.93 -14.32 -24.46
C PHE A 151 25.61 -15.02 -24.09
N CYS A 152 25.64 -16.31 -23.73
CA CYS A 152 24.53 -16.99 -23.08
C CYS A 152 24.83 -17.10 -21.58
N LEU A 153 24.48 -16.04 -20.85
CA LEU A 153 24.38 -16.16 -19.40
C LEU A 153 23.18 -17.06 -19.11
N PRO A 154 23.33 -18.11 -18.27
CA PRO A 154 22.17 -18.88 -17.84
C PRO A 154 21.19 -17.87 -17.25
N ASP A 155 19.98 -17.82 -17.81
CA ASP A 155 18.87 -17.17 -17.15
C ASP A 155 18.85 -17.74 -15.73
N LEU A 156 19.31 -16.95 -14.76
CA LEU A 156 19.02 -17.17 -13.35
C LEU A 156 17.51 -16.99 -13.27
N GLY A 157 16.78 -18.05 -13.65
CA GLY A 157 15.34 -18.15 -13.83
C GLY A 157 14.61 -18.10 -12.51
N VAL A 158 15.07 -17.26 -11.58
CA VAL A 158 14.19 -16.63 -10.62
C VAL A 158 13.65 -15.43 -11.38
N ASN A 159 12.44 -15.55 -11.96
CA ASN A 159 11.87 -14.44 -12.73
C ASN A 159 12.04 -13.18 -11.88
N ALA A 160 12.78 -12.19 -12.38
CA ALA A 160 13.15 -11.01 -11.58
C ALA A 160 11.91 -10.36 -10.93
N LYS A 161 10.75 -10.50 -11.58
CA LYS A 161 9.42 -10.16 -11.06
C LYS A 161 9.04 -10.86 -9.75
N TYR A 162 9.30 -12.17 -9.59
CA TYR A 162 9.03 -12.90 -8.35
C TYR A 162 10.01 -12.55 -7.23
N VAL A 163 11.30 -12.35 -7.53
CA VAL A 163 12.28 -11.91 -6.52
C VAL A 163 11.92 -10.53 -6.00
N LEU A 164 11.61 -9.59 -6.89
CA LEU A 164 11.16 -8.25 -6.51
C LEU A 164 9.86 -8.31 -5.70
N GLY A 165 8.94 -9.22 -6.08
CA GLY A 165 7.70 -9.47 -5.34
C GLY A 165 7.94 -9.97 -3.91
N LEU A 166 8.84 -10.94 -3.71
CA LEU A 166 9.17 -11.47 -2.39
C LEU A 166 9.87 -10.45 -1.49
N ILE A 167 10.76 -9.63 -2.06
CA ILE A 167 11.41 -8.52 -1.33
C ILE A 167 10.36 -7.47 -0.93
N SER A 168 9.44 -7.13 -1.84
CA SER A 168 8.39 -6.15 -1.57
C SER A 168 7.41 -6.64 -0.50
N LEU A 169 7.04 -7.93 -0.54
CA LEU A 169 6.13 -8.54 0.44
C LEU A 169 6.78 -8.65 1.84
N SER A 170 8.05 -9.05 1.91
CA SER A 170 8.77 -9.12 3.18
C SER A 170 9.00 -7.73 3.79
N ALA A 171 9.34 -6.72 2.97
CA ALA A 171 9.45 -5.33 3.41
C ALA A 171 8.10 -4.77 3.92
N LEU A 172 7.00 -5.03 3.20
CA LEU A 172 5.66 -4.62 3.62
C LEU A 172 5.25 -5.28 4.95
N SER A 173 5.50 -6.58 5.10
CA SER A 173 5.25 -7.29 6.36
C SER A 173 6.04 -6.70 7.52
N LEU A 174 7.32 -6.40 7.31
CA LEU A 174 8.17 -5.82 8.35
C LEU A 174 7.67 -4.42 8.75
N MET A 175 7.30 -3.59 7.78
CA MET A 175 6.74 -2.26 8.02
C MET A 175 5.43 -2.33 8.82
N LEU A 176 4.54 -3.27 8.48
CA LEU A 176 3.29 -3.49 9.22
C LEU A 176 3.57 -3.90 10.67
N ILE A 177 4.50 -4.83 10.90
CA ILE A 177 4.88 -5.26 12.25
C ILE A 177 5.47 -4.11 13.07
N ILE A 178 6.40 -3.34 12.50
CA ILE A 178 6.99 -2.17 13.17
C ILE A 178 5.90 -1.14 13.49
N SER A 179 5.00 -0.86 12.53
CA SER A 179 3.90 0.08 12.75
C SER A 179 2.95 -0.39 13.86
N ALA A 180 2.64 -1.68 13.93
CA ALA A 180 1.83 -2.27 14.99
C ALA A 180 2.53 -2.17 16.34
N LEU A 181 3.83 -2.51 16.43
CA LEU A 181 4.62 -2.38 17.66
C LEU A 181 4.70 -0.92 18.12
N CYS A 182 4.93 0.01 17.21
CA CYS A 182 4.89 1.45 17.49
C CYS A 182 3.50 1.88 17.96
N TYR A 183 2.42 1.43 17.31
CA TYR A 183 1.06 1.71 17.74
C TYR A 183 0.80 1.20 19.15
N TYR A 184 1.16 -0.06 19.47
CA TYR A 184 0.94 -0.61 20.81
C TYR A 184 1.77 0.11 21.87
N LYS A 185 3.02 0.46 21.57
CA LYS A 185 3.91 1.16 22.51
C LYS A 185 3.50 2.62 22.73
N TYR A 186 3.05 3.31 21.69
CA TYR A 186 2.77 4.74 21.70
C TYR A 186 1.28 5.08 21.58
N LYS A 187 0.39 4.11 21.82
CA LYS A 187 -1.07 4.23 21.65
C LYS A 187 -1.62 5.49 22.31
N LEU A 188 -1.26 5.72 23.58
CA LEU A 188 -1.75 6.86 24.35
C LEU A 188 -1.22 8.19 23.82
N GLN A 189 0.07 8.25 23.48
CA GLN A 189 0.70 9.47 22.94
C GLN A 189 0.14 9.82 21.54
N LEU A 190 -0.10 8.82 20.70
CA LEU A 190 -0.75 8.98 19.40
C LEU A 190 -2.19 9.49 19.54
N GLN A 191 -2.95 8.95 20.51
CA GLN A 191 -4.32 9.42 20.79
C GLN A 191 -4.34 10.87 21.28
N VAL A 192 -3.41 11.24 22.18
CA VAL A 192 -3.27 12.62 22.66
C VAL A 192 -2.83 13.56 21.53
N TRP A 193 -1.91 13.12 20.68
CA TRP A 193 -1.43 13.91 19.53
C TRP A 193 -2.53 14.13 18.48
N LEU A 194 -3.28 13.07 18.13
CA LEU A 194 -4.43 13.16 17.22
C LEU A 194 -5.52 14.10 17.76
N TYR A 195 -5.79 14.03 19.07
CA TYR A 195 -6.72 14.93 19.75
C TYR A 195 -6.22 16.39 19.72
N ALA A 196 -4.93 16.62 20.01
CA ALA A 196 -4.31 17.94 19.97
C ALA A 196 -4.30 18.58 18.56
N HIS A 197 -4.39 17.77 17.51
CA HIS A 197 -4.48 18.24 16.11
C HIS A 197 -5.88 18.08 15.49
N GLN A 198 -6.91 17.82 16.30
CA GLN A 198 -8.32 17.68 15.90
C GLN A 198 -8.58 16.64 14.79
N LEU A 199 -7.72 15.62 14.67
CA LEU A 199 -7.88 14.53 13.71
C LEU A 199 -8.64 13.37 14.37
N CYS A 200 -9.71 12.87 13.73
CA CYS A 200 -10.44 11.67 14.14
C CYS A 200 -11.17 11.76 15.50
N LEU A 201 -11.72 12.92 15.86
CA LEU A 201 -12.52 13.16 17.08
C LEU A 201 -13.70 12.19 17.29
N CYS A 202 -14.29 11.65 16.21
CA CYS A 202 -15.38 10.68 16.29
C CYS A 202 -14.92 9.26 16.70
N CYS A 203 -13.62 8.95 16.57
CA CYS A 203 -13.08 7.60 16.76
C CYS A 203 -12.50 7.37 18.17
N ILE A 204 -12.38 8.41 19.00
CA ILE A 204 -11.94 8.31 20.39
C ILE A 204 -13.09 8.83 21.26
N SER A 205 -13.91 7.92 21.78
CA SER A 205 -14.96 8.32 22.72
C SER A 205 -14.32 8.77 24.04
N GLU A 206 -14.85 9.83 24.67
CA GLU A 206 -14.45 10.23 26.03
C GLU A 206 -14.44 9.05 27.02
N ALA A 207 -15.32 8.08 26.79
CA ALA A 207 -15.41 6.84 27.57
C ALA A 207 -14.19 5.91 27.45
N GLU A 208 -13.39 5.99 26.39
CA GLU A 208 -12.15 5.20 26.23
C GLU A 208 -11.00 5.79 27.07
N LEU A 209 -10.93 7.12 27.15
CA LEU A 209 -9.93 7.84 27.94
C LEU A 209 -10.22 7.78 29.43
N ASP A 210 -11.51 7.73 29.78
CA ASP A 210 -11.98 7.69 31.15
C ASP A 210 -12.27 6.23 31.62
N ARG A 211 -11.78 5.22 30.87
CA ARG A 211 -12.05 3.79 31.12
C ARG A 211 -11.52 3.30 32.47
N GLU A 212 -10.39 3.85 32.91
CA GLU A 212 -9.73 3.44 34.16
C GLU A 212 -10.22 4.21 35.40
N ARG A 213 -11.10 5.21 35.23
CA ARG A 213 -11.62 6.00 36.36
C ARG A 213 -12.57 5.18 37.25
N LYS A 214 -12.44 5.38 38.56
CA LYS A 214 -13.14 4.60 39.59
C LYS A 214 -14.62 4.98 39.74
N TYR A 215 -14.97 6.24 39.47
CA TYR A 215 -16.30 6.80 39.67
C TYR A 215 -16.82 7.47 38.38
N ASP A 216 -18.13 7.41 38.15
CA ASP A 216 -18.80 8.11 37.05
C ASP A 216 -18.92 9.60 37.33
N ALA A 217 -19.15 9.99 38.59
CA ALA A 217 -19.11 11.38 39.01
C ALA A 217 -18.63 11.55 40.45
N PHE A 218 -17.96 12.67 40.71
CA PHE A 218 -17.74 13.22 42.06
C PHE A 218 -18.76 14.33 42.30
N ILE A 219 -19.40 14.36 43.47
CA ILE A 219 -20.33 15.43 43.86
C ILE A 219 -19.65 16.32 44.91
N SER A 220 -19.47 17.58 44.54
CA SER A 220 -19.03 18.66 45.43
C SER A 220 -20.26 19.45 45.90
N TYR A 221 -20.39 19.60 47.22
CA TYR A 221 -21.54 20.23 47.87
C TYR A 221 -21.12 20.83 49.23
N ALA A 222 -21.93 21.73 49.78
CA ALA A 222 -21.69 22.22 51.14
C ALA A 222 -22.19 21.22 52.17
N HIS A 223 -21.49 21.08 53.29
CA HIS A 223 -21.89 20.18 54.38
C HIS A 223 -23.35 20.38 54.84
N GLN A 224 -23.86 21.62 54.82
CA GLN A 224 -25.24 21.91 55.20
C GLN A 224 -26.28 21.29 54.25
N ASP A 225 -25.89 20.97 53.00
CA ASP A 225 -26.74 20.36 51.99
C ASP A 225 -26.59 18.83 51.93
N GLU A 226 -25.83 18.24 52.86
CA GLU A 226 -25.54 16.81 52.91
C GLU A 226 -26.80 15.95 52.91
N HIS A 227 -27.82 16.36 53.66
CA HIS A 227 -29.09 15.62 53.71
C HIS A 227 -29.72 15.50 52.32
N PHE A 228 -29.74 16.58 51.54
CA PHE A 228 -30.25 16.57 50.16
C PHE A 228 -29.38 15.66 49.27
N VAL A 229 -28.06 15.76 49.37
CA VAL A 229 -27.17 14.97 48.51
C VAL A 229 -27.28 13.47 48.81
N GLU A 230 -27.24 13.08 50.07
CA GLU A 230 -27.25 11.67 50.48
C GLU A 230 -28.62 10.99 50.30
N HIS A 231 -29.72 11.72 50.50
CA HIS A 231 -31.06 11.13 50.49
C HIS A 231 -31.83 11.34 49.17
N GLU A 232 -31.48 12.34 48.37
CA GLU A 232 -32.16 12.62 47.09
C GLU A 232 -31.22 12.42 45.90
N LEU A 233 -30.09 13.14 45.87
CA LEU A 233 -29.25 13.22 44.66
C LEU A 233 -28.51 11.90 44.39
N VAL A 234 -27.84 11.35 45.40
CA VAL A 234 -27.08 10.09 45.30
C VAL A 234 -28.01 8.91 44.99
N PRO A 235 -29.14 8.70 45.71
CA PRO A 235 -30.07 7.62 45.39
C PRO A 235 -30.63 7.71 43.97
N GLY A 236 -30.99 8.92 43.48
CA GLY A 236 -31.48 9.08 42.11
C GLY A 236 -30.44 8.78 41.02
N LEU A 237 -29.14 8.90 41.32
CA LEU A 237 -28.05 8.53 40.42
C LEU A 237 -27.69 7.03 40.52
N GLU A 238 -27.59 6.48 41.73
CA GLU A 238 -27.14 5.10 41.97
C GLU A 238 -28.25 4.05 41.74
N GLN A 239 -29.51 4.39 42.04
CA GLN A 239 -30.65 3.46 41.92
C GLN A 239 -31.41 3.61 40.60
N GLY A 240 -31.22 4.71 39.88
CA GLY A 240 -31.84 4.93 38.58
C GLY A 240 -31.24 4.07 37.45
N THR A 241 -31.89 4.03 36.29
CA THR A 241 -31.41 3.29 35.10
C THR A 241 -30.87 4.23 34.03
N PRO A 242 -29.60 4.14 33.59
CA PRO A 242 -28.51 3.30 34.12
C PRO A 242 -27.96 3.71 35.52
N ALA A 243 -27.58 2.75 36.35
CA ALA A 243 -26.96 3.06 37.64
C ALA A 243 -25.58 3.71 37.44
N PHE A 244 -25.31 4.81 38.14
CA PHE A 244 -24.00 5.48 38.14
C PHE A 244 -23.28 5.23 39.46
N LYS A 245 -21.95 5.15 39.42
CA LYS A 245 -21.13 5.05 40.63
C LYS A 245 -20.62 6.43 41.03
N VAL A 246 -21.03 6.91 42.19
CA VAL A 246 -20.78 8.30 42.62
C VAL A 246 -19.77 8.34 43.77
N CYS A 247 -18.93 9.37 43.82
CA CYS A 247 -18.04 9.68 44.94
C CYS A 247 -18.58 10.89 45.73
N ILE A 248 -18.68 10.76 47.06
CA ILE A 248 -19.01 11.87 47.97
C ILE A 248 -18.05 11.91 49.16
N HIS A 249 -17.79 13.10 49.69
CA HIS A 249 -16.77 13.29 50.73
C HIS A 249 -17.09 12.57 52.05
N VAL A 250 -18.36 12.44 52.44
CA VAL A 250 -18.76 11.78 53.73
C VAL A 250 -18.54 10.26 53.69
N ARG A 251 -18.66 9.66 52.50
CA ARG A 251 -18.63 8.20 52.31
C ARG A 251 -17.28 7.68 51.84
N ASP A 252 -16.63 8.41 50.94
CA ASP A 252 -15.50 7.89 50.17
C ASP A 252 -14.13 8.44 50.60
N TRP A 253 -14.08 9.49 51.43
CA TRP A 253 -12.81 10.08 51.88
C TRP A 253 -12.20 9.36 53.08
N LEU A 254 -10.87 9.36 53.11
CA LEU A 254 -10.10 8.77 54.20
C LEU A 254 -10.03 9.71 55.41
N ALA A 255 -10.47 9.23 56.57
CA ALA A 255 -10.36 9.97 57.82
C ALA A 255 -8.88 10.27 58.17
N GLY A 256 -8.58 11.54 58.45
CA GLY A 256 -7.23 11.99 58.81
C GLY A 256 -6.33 12.39 57.62
N ALA A 257 -6.79 12.23 56.38
CA ALA A 257 -6.10 12.74 55.19
C ALA A 257 -6.31 14.25 54.98
N PHE A 258 -5.46 14.90 54.18
CA PHE A 258 -5.64 16.31 53.82
C PHE A 258 -6.81 16.47 52.85
N ILE A 259 -7.78 17.31 53.23
CA ILE A 259 -8.98 17.60 52.43
C ILE A 259 -8.62 18.04 51.01
N THR A 260 -7.61 18.90 50.84
CA THR A 260 -7.19 19.38 49.52
C THR A 260 -6.73 18.25 48.59
N GLU A 261 -6.00 17.26 49.11
CA GLU A 261 -5.54 16.11 48.32
C GLU A 261 -6.72 15.20 47.95
N GLN A 262 -7.63 14.97 48.90
CA GLN A 262 -8.83 14.16 48.67
C GLN A 262 -9.72 14.76 47.58
N ILE A 263 -9.81 16.10 47.50
CA ILE A 263 -10.52 16.80 46.43
C ILE A 263 -9.87 16.53 45.07
N ILE A 264 -8.55 16.68 44.97
CA ILE A 264 -7.80 16.44 43.73
C ILE A 264 -8.00 14.99 43.28
N ASP A 265 -7.79 14.04 44.19
CA ASP A 265 -7.97 12.61 43.92
C ASP A 265 -9.39 12.29 43.47
N SER A 266 -10.41 12.90 44.10
CA SER A 266 -11.81 12.68 43.78
C SER A 266 -12.17 13.19 42.38
N VAL A 267 -11.62 14.35 41.98
CA VAL A 267 -11.79 14.90 40.64
C VAL A 267 -11.09 14.02 39.60
N GLU A 268 -9.82 13.65 39.83
CA GLU A 268 -9.04 12.83 38.90
C GLU A 268 -9.60 11.41 38.71
N GLN A 269 -10.18 10.82 39.76
CA GLN A 269 -10.76 9.49 39.73
C GLN A 269 -12.21 9.46 39.21
N SER A 270 -12.79 10.60 38.83
CA SER A 270 -14.17 10.73 38.37
C SER A 270 -14.31 11.18 36.90
N ARG A 271 -15.33 10.66 36.19
CA ARG A 271 -15.58 11.02 34.78
C ARG A 271 -16.25 12.39 34.61
N ARG A 272 -17.01 12.82 35.63
CA ARG A 272 -17.65 14.13 35.74
C ARG A 272 -17.51 14.68 37.16
N THR A 273 -17.65 15.99 37.31
CA THR A 273 -17.78 16.64 38.61
C THR A 273 -19.10 17.36 38.66
N ILE A 274 -20.01 16.93 39.53
CA ILE A 274 -21.27 17.61 39.80
C ILE A 274 -21.03 18.60 40.93
N ILE A 275 -21.45 19.84 40.74
CA ILE A 275 -21.34 20.89 41.75
C ILE A 275 -22.74 21.31 42.14
N VAL A 276 -23.10 21.04 43.40
CA VAL A 276 -24.38 21.44 43.98
C VAL A 276 -24.23 22.87 44.50
N LEU A 277 -24.64 23.83 43.68
CA LEU A 277 -24.56 25.25 43.97
C LEU A 277 -25.79 25.70 44.74
N SER A 278 -25.61 25.99 46.03
CA SER A 278 -26.61 26.54 46.96
C SER A 278 -26.09 27.80 47.65
N GLU A 279 -26.93 28.49 48.41
CA GLU A 279 -26.47 29.59 49.29
C GLU A 279 -25.39 29.15 50.29
N ASN A 280 -25.52 27.93 50.83
CA ASN A 280 -24.54 27.34 51.74
C ASN A 280 -23.20 27.08 51.03
N PHE A 281 -23.25 26.67 49.76
CA PHE A 281 -22.06 26.49 48.93
C PHE A 281 -21.33 27.80 48.71
N ILE A 282 -22.06 28.88 48.42
CA ILE A 282 -21.49 30.22 48.20
C ILE A 282 -20.81 30.74 49.47
N ALA A 283 -21.41 30.49 50.64
CA ALA A 283 -20.86 30.88 51.93
C ALA A 283 -19.66 30.02 52.39
N SER A 284 -19.49 28.80 51.84
CA SER A 284 -18.47 27.85 52.29
C SER A 284 -17.12 28.03 51.60
N HIS A 285 -16.06 28.18 52.40
CA HIS A 285 -14.69 28.28 51.90
C HIS A 285 -14.20 26.98 51.24
N TRP A 286 -14.56 25.82 51.80
CA TRP A 286 -14.16 24.52 51.26
C TRP A 286 -14.83 24.23 49.92
N ALA A 287 -16.11 24.54 49.79
CA ALA A 287 -16.86 24.43 48.54
C ALA A 287 -16.23 25.25 47.40
N ARG A 288 -15.77 26.47 47.70
CA ARG A 288 -15.06 27.31 46.72
C ARG A 288 -13.71 26.73 46.30
N MET A 289 -12.97 26.11 47.23
CA MET A 289 -11.72 25.43 46.90
C MET A 289 -11.97 24.22 45.98
N GLU A 290 -12.99 23.41 46.27
CA GLU A 290 -13.41 22.27 45.45
C GLU A 290 -13.74 22.68 44.02
N PHE A 291 -14.54 23.74 43.86
CA PHE A 291 -14.85 24.28 42.55
C PHE A 291 -13.59 24.70 41.79
N ARG A 292 -12.67 25.44 42.42
CA ARG A 292 -11.46 25.92 41.75
C ARG A 292 -10.57 24.77 41.28
N MET A 293 -10.42 23.74 42.10
CA MET A 293 -9.65 22.54 41.73
C MET A 293 -10.29 21.79 40.57
N ALA A 294 -11.61 21.57 40.62
CA ALA A 294 -12.34 20.94 39.52
C ALA A 294 -12.28 21.76 38.22
N HIS A 295 -12.40 23.09 38.32
CA HIS A 295 -12.31 24.02 37.19
C HIS A 295 -10.92 24.04 36.57
N GLN A 296 -9.86 24.10 37.40
CA GLN A 296 -8.49 24.07 36.93
C GLN A 296 -8.14 22.72 36.28
N SER A 297 -8.60 21.60 36.85
CA SER A 297 -8.46 20.27 36.25
C SER A 297 -9.14 20.20 34.87
N ALA A 298 -10.40 20.67 34.76
CA ALA A 298 -11.13 20.75 33.49
C ALA A 298 -10.41 21.60 32.42
N LEU A 299 -9.82 22.73 32.82
CA LEU A 299 -9.01 23.58 31.92
C LEU A 299 -7.71 22.90 31.48
N ASN A 300 -6.98 22.28 32.41
CA ASN A 300 -5.72 21.58 32.11
C ASN A 300 -5.93 20.40 31.16
N GLU A 301 -7.05 19.70 31.28
CA GLU A 301 -7.42 18.60 30.38
C GLU A 301 -8.04 19.08 29.06
N GLY A 302 -8.36 20.38 28.94
CA GLY A 302 -9.05 20.95 27.77
C GLY A 302 -10.46 20.36 27.55
N ARG A 303 -11.14 19.96 28.63
CA ARG A 303 -12.48 19.31 28.59
C ARG A 303 -13.38 19.84 29.70
N SER A 304 -14.56 20.32 29.31
CA SER A 304 -15.59 20.73 30.28
C SER A 304 -16.33 19.50 30.83
N ARG A 305 -16.00 19.06 32.05
CA ARG A 305 -16.60 17.90 32.73
C ARG A 305 -17.44 18.27 33.96
N ILE A 306 -17.71 19.55 34.13
CA ILE A 306 -18.44 20.08 35.29
C ILE A 306 -19.93 20.17 34.95
N ILE A 307 -20.76 19.66 35.85
CA ILE A 307 -22.22 19.74 35.79
C ILE A 307 -22.67 20.59 36.97
N LEU A 308 -23.30 21.73 36.71
CA LEU A 308 -23.85 22.58 37.77
C LEU A 308 -25.30 22.23 38.06
N VAL A 309 -25.57 21.93 39.32
CA VAL A 309 -26.91 21.73 39.87
C VAL A 309 -27.19 22.86 40.85
N ILE A 310 -28.13 23.75 40.53
CA ILE A 310 -28.58 24.80 41.42
C ILE A 310 -29.60 24.22 42.41
N TYR A 311 -29.29 24.32 43.69
CA TYR A 311 -30.15 23.86 44.78
C TYR A 311 -30.67 25.05 45.60
N GLY A 312 -31.98 25.29 45.53
CA GLY A 312 -32.63 26.44 46.14
C GLY A 312 -32.57 27.72 45.29
N ASP A 313 -32.97 28.84 45.89
CA ASP A 313 -32.86 30.15 45.26
C ASP A 313 -31.57 30.85 45.69
N LEU A 314 -30.78 31.26 44.70
CA LEU A 314 -29.50 31.92 44.90
C LEU A 314 -29.70 33.44 44.93
N VAL A 315 -29.64 34.03 46.11
CA VAL A 315 -29.70 35.47 46.37
C VAL A 315 -28.31 36.10 46.22
N ASN A 316 -27.27 35.39 46.66
CA ASN A 316 -25.91 35.90 46.74
C ASN A 316 -25.02 35.46 45.56
N ILE A 317 -25.59 35.33 44.36
CA ILE A 317 -24.82 35.03 43.14
C ILE A 317 -23.69 36.05 42.94
N GLU A 318 -23.84 37.27 43.49
CA GLU A 318 -22.82 38.30 43.38
C GLU A 318 -21.54 38.03 44.15
N LEU A 319 -21.60 37.21 45.20
CA LEU A 319 -20.45 36.81 46.01
C LEU A 319 -19.66 35.66 45.38
N LEU A 320 -20.14 35.07 44.28
CA LEU A 320 -19.34 34.13 43.51
C LEU A 320 -18.07 34.79 43.00
N ASP A 321 -17.00 34.01 43.02
CA ASP A 321 -15.78 34.34 42.30
C ASP A 321 -16.06 34.58 40.81
N GLN A 322 -15.30 35.50 40.23
CA GLN A 322 -15.45 35.90 38.82
C GLN A 322 -15.41 34.70 37.87
N GLU A 323 -14.57 33.70 38.14
CA GLU A 323 -14.47 32.46 37.37
C GLU A 323 -15.78 31.65 37.39
N LEU A 324 -16.35 31.40 38.57
CA LEU A 324 -17.60 30.64 38.74
C LEU A 324 -18.78 31.36 38.08
N ARG A 325 -18.82 32.68 38.20
CA ARG A 325 -19.83 33.54 37.57
C ARG A 325 -19.72 33.55 36.05
N THR A 326 -18.50 33.56 35.52
CA THR A 326 -18.26 33.46 34.07
C THR A 326 -18.65 32.07 33.59
N TYR A 327 -18.31 31.03 34.34
CA TYR A 327 -18.69 29.65 34.02
C TYR A 327 -20.22 29.48 33.98
N LEU A 328 -20.96 30.03 34.94
CA LEU A 328 -22.43 30.03 34.96
C LEU A 328 -23.05 30.76 33.77
N LYS A 329 -22.44 31.85 33.30
CA LYS A 329 -22.93 32.60 32.13
C LYS A 329 -22.67 31.86 30.81
N MET A 330 -21.59 31.09 30.74
CA MET A 330 -21.15 30.43 29.51
C MET A 330 -21.67 28.99 29.38
N ASN A 331 -22.07 28.34 30.47
CA ASN A 331 -22.47 26.94 30.47
C ASN A 331 -23.91 26.74 30.95
N THR A 332 -24.49 25.61 30.55
CA THR A 332 -25.85 25.23 30.98
C THR A 332 -25.80 24.65 32.40
N TYR A 333 -26.74 25.07 33.25
CA TYR A 333 -26.95 24.53 34.60
C TYR A 333 -28.32 23.84 34.69
N LEU A 334 -28.49 22.98 35.68
CA LEU A 334 -29.74 22.31 36.01
C LEU A 334 -30.29 22.87 37.31
N LYS A 335 -31.57 23.23 37.37
CA LYS A 335 -32.19 23.72 38.62
C LYS A 335 -32.96 22.59 39.29
N TRP A 336 -32.66 22.30 40.55
CA TRP A 336 -33.41 21.31 41.31
C TRP A 336 -34.91 21.66 41.34
N GLY A 337 -35.76 20.67 41.08
CA GLY A 337 -37.22 20.83 41.00
C GLY A 337 -37.76 21.33 39.66
N GLU A 338 -36.90 21.59 38.67
CA GLU A 338 -37.38 21.90 37.31
C GLU A 338 -38.00 20.66 36.62
N PRO A 339 -38.92 20.85 35.66
CA PRO A 339 -39.40 19.75 34.84
C PRO A 339 -38.25 19.04 34.14
N TRP A 340 -38.28 17.71 34.16
CA TRP A 340 -37.29 16.83 33.52
C TRP A 340 -35.87 16.93 34.11
N PHE A 341 -35.72 17.38 35.36
CA PHE A 341 -34.43 17.51 36.03
C PHE A 341 -33.58 16.22 35.90
N TRP A 342 -34.18 15.07 36.24
CA TRP A 342 -33.48 13.79 36.26
C TRP A 342 -33.06 13.35 34.86
N GLU A 343 -33.91 13.52 33.86
CA GLU A 343 -33.62 13.18 32.47
C GLU A 343 -32.46 14.03 31.94
N LYS A 344 -32.46 15.33 32.22
CA LYS A 344 -31.37 16.23 31.84
C LYS A 344 -30.07 15.89 32.57
N LEU A 345 -30.13 15.64 33.88
CA LEU A 345 -28.96 15.27 34.67
C LEU A 345 -28.34 13.97 34.16
N ARG A 346 -29.17 12.95 33.94
CA ARG A 346 -28.72 11.63 33.47
C ARG A 346 -28.22 11.69 32.03
N TYR A 347 -28.77 12.57 31.20
CA TYR A 347 -28.22 12.87 29.87
C TYR A 347 -26.83 13.53 29.93
N ALA A 348 -26.57 14.37 30.93
CA ALA A 348 -25.26 15.01 31.12
C ALA A 348 -24.19 14.05 31.71
N MET A 349 -24.60 12.90 32.27
CA MET A 349 -23.71 11.89 32.85
C MET A 349 -22.95 11.07 31.79
N PRO A 350 -21.85 10.39 32.16
CA PRO A 350 -21.11 9.52 31.24
C PRO A 350 -21.98 8.36 30.72
N HIS A 351 -22.11 8.22 29.42
CA HIS A 351 -22.86 7.11 28.82
C HIS A 351 -21.93 5.94 28.48
N PRO A 352 -22.28 4.68 28.83
CA PRO A 352 -21.56 3.52 28.34
C PRO A 352 -21.59 3.50 26.81
N THR A 353 -20.47 3.25 26.15
CA THR A 353 -20.38 3.17 24.67
C THR A 353 -21.39 2.20 24.04
N ARG A 354 -21.86 1.20 24.79
CA ARG A 354 -22.91 0.25 24.37
C ARG A 354 -24.31 0.88 24.21
N PHE A 355 -24.60 2.00 24.89
CA PHE A 355 -25.88 2.70 24.76
C PHE A 355 -26.03 3.30 23.36
N TRP A 356 -24.97 3.92 22.83
CA TRP A 356 -24.94 4.46 21.46
C TRP A 356 -24.97 3.36 20.40
N ALA A 357 -24.35 2.21 20.65
CA ALA A 357 -24.43 1.04 19.75
C ALA A 357 -25.83 0.40 19.69
N ARG A 358 -26.72 0.69 20.66
CA ARG A 358 -28.12 0.25 20.67
C ARG A 358 -29.06 1.34 20.17
N ALA A 359 -28.82 2.61 20.52
CA ALA A 359 -29.56 3.75 19.95
C ALA A 359 -29.33 3.90 18.43
N ALA A 360 -28.12 3.69 17.93
CA ALA A 360 -27.83 3.66 16.50
C ALA A 360 -28.50 2.48 15.77
N ARG A 361 -28.77 1.36 16.48
CA ARG A 361 -29.54 0.22 15.93
C ARG A 361 -31.05 0.42 16.00
N VAL A 362 -31.54 1.30 16.87
CA VAL A 362 -32.96 1.62 17.02
C VAL A 362 -33.36 2.80 16.11
N GLY A 363 -32.40 3.66 15.72
CA GLY A 363 -32.63 4.73 14.73
C GLY A 363 -32.85 4.26 13.28
N GLU A 364 -32.75 2.94 13.01
CA GLU A 364 -32.93 2.33 11.68
C GLU A 364 -34.08 1.32 11.62
N ALA A 365 -34.82 1.12 12.73
CA ALA A 365 -35.98 0.24 12.76
C ALA A 365 -37.11 0.86 13.61
N ASP A 366 -38.12 1.31 12.87
CA ASP A 366 -39.51 1.52 13.25
C ASP A 366 -39.90 2.75 14.09
N GLU A 367 -40.76 3.56 13.47
CA GLU A 367 -41.76 4.40 14.13
C GLU A 367 -42.46 3.57 15.22
N ILE A 368 -42.27 3.94 16.49
CA ILE A 368 -43.11 3.45 17.58
C ILE A 368 -44.42 4.25 17.52
N PRO A 369 -45.59 3.61 17.32
CA PRO A 369 -46.85 4.32 17.40
C PRO A 369 -47.09 4.80 18.84
N LEU A 370 -47.56 6.04 18.96
CA LEU A 370 -48.14 6.61 20.17
C LEU A 370 -49.39 5.81 20.59
N GLN A 371 -49.23 4.71 21.32
CA GLN A 371 -50.34 4.18 22.12
C GLN A 371 -49.82 3.32 23.29
N ASP A 372 -50.51 3.42 24.41
CA ASP A 372 -50.36 2.68 25.68
C ASP A 372 -49.34 3.22 26.69
N TRP A 373 -49.66 4.41 27.22
CA TRP A 373 -49.50 4.71 28.64
C TRP A 373 -50.85 5.18 29.20
N THR A 374 -51.66 4.25 29.71
CA THR A 374 -52.77 4.60 30.60
C THR A 374 -52.25 4.77 32.02
N PRO A 375 -52.59 5.86 32.73
CA PRO A 375 -52.23 6.01 34.13
C PRO A 375 -53.12 5.09 34.99
N SER A 376 -52.51 4.18 35.74
CA SER A 376 -53.17 3.51 36.86
C SER A 376 -53.33 4.53 37.99
N ALA A 377 -54.59 4.67 38.43
CA ALA A 377 -55.08 5.55 39.47
C ALA A 377 -54.50 5.29 40.87
#